data_AF-A0A4S8LD43-F1
#
_entry.id   AF-A0A4S8LD43-F1
#
_cell.length_a   1.000
_cell.length_b   1.000
_cell.length_c   1.000
_cell.angle_alpha   90.00
_cell.angle_beta   90.00
_cell.angle_gamma   90.00
#
_symmetry.space_group_name_H-M   'P 1'
#
loop_
_entity.id
_entity.type
_entity.pdbx_description
1 polymer ?
#
loop_
_entity_poly.entity_id
_entity_poly.type
_entity_poly.pdbx_seq_one_letter_code
_entity_poly.pdbx_strand_id
1 'polypeptide(L)' 'DISKAVSLEWRSLSTEERQYWEHLAREKLGAKKKLKARPYPHYVYRPGRFRNKEGR' A
#
# COMPACT_ATOMS: atom_id res chain seq x y z
N ASP A 1 15.59 -9.94 9.65
CA ASP A 1 14.65 -8.82 9.86
C ASP A 1 14.50 -8.04 8.54
N ILE A 2 13.83 -8.67 7.55
CA ILE A 2 13.89 -8.25 6.14
C ILE A 2 13.02 -7.01 5.90
N SER A 3 11.88 -6.93 6.57
CA SER A 3 10.95 -5.79 6.46
C SER A 3 11.61 -4.46 6.87
N LYS A 4 12.52 -4.49 7.86
CA LYS A 4 13.27 -3.30 8.29
C LYS A 4 14.33 -2.88 7.27
N ALA A 5 15.06 -3.84 6.70
CA ALA A 5 16.06 -3.57 5.66
C ALA A 5 15.42 -2.94 4.42
N VAL A 6 14.32 -3.51 3.94
CA VAL A 6 13.57 -2.97 2.78
C VAL A 6 13.05 -1.55 3.03
N SER A 7 12.64 -1.25 4.28
CA SER A 7 12.19 0.10 4.64
C SER A 7 13.31 1.13 4.62
N LEU A 8 14.54 0.70 4.95
CA LEU A 8 15.73 1.55 4.87
C LEU A 8 16.14 1.79 3.40
N GLU A 9 16.13 0.74 2.58
CA GLU A 9 16.41 0.84 1.14
C GLU A 9 15.40 1.76 0.44
N TRP A 10 14.13 1.67 0.80
CA TRP A 10 13.10 2.56 0.26
C TRP A 10 13.36 4.04 0.60
N ARG A 11 13.93 4.30 1.78
CA ARG A 11 14.30 5.65 2.21
C ARG A 11 15.52 6.17 1.47
N SER A 12 16.43 5.30 1.06
CA SER A 12 17.61 5.66 0.27
C SER A 12 17.35 5.77 -1.24
N LEU A 13 16.21 5.28 -1.75
CA LEU A 13 15.84 5.46 -3.16
C LEU A 13 15.76 6.94 -3.55
N SER A 14 16.19 7.22 -4.77
CA SER A 14 16.10 8.55 -5.39
C SER A 14 14.64 8.95 -5.68
N THR A 15 14.42 10.24 -5.92
CA THR A 15 13.09 10.77 -6.27
C THR A 15 12.53 10.15 -7.56
N GLU A 16 13.38 9.86 -8.54
CA GLU A 16 12.99 9.26 -9.82
C GLU A 16 12.53 7.81 -9.65
N GLU A 17 13.27 7.01 -8.88
CA GLU A 17 12.89 5.63 -8.58
C GLU A 17 11.59 5.56 -7.79
N ARG A 18 11.38 6.47 -6.82
CA ARG A 18 10.10 6.56 -6.10
C ARG A 18 8.94 6.89 -7.03
N GLN A 19 9.11 7.80 -7.97
CA GLN A 19 8.08 8.12 -8.96
C GLN A 19 7.76 6.93 -9.86
N TYR A 20 8.79 6.19 -10.29
CA TYR A 20 8.62 4.95 -11.06
C TYR A 20 7.78 3.92 -10.29
N TRP A 21 8.10 3.69 -9.02
CA TRP A 21 7.35 2.77 -8.18
C TRP A 21 5.94 3.29 -7.84
N GLU A 22 5.75 4.60 -7.70
CA GLU A 22 4.43 5.20 -7.48
C GLU A 22 3.54 5.05 -8.72
N HIS A 23 4.11 5.22 -9.92
CA HIS A 23 3.41 4.97 -11.18
C HIS A 23 2.98 3.51 -11.29
N LEU A 24 3.92 2.57 -11.06
CA LEU A 24 3.62 1.13 -11.03
C LEU A 24 2.62 0.76 -9.95
N ALA A 25 2.67 1.40 -8.77
CA ALA A 25 1.72 1.17 -7.69
C ALA A 25 0.32 1.65 -8.08
N ARG A 26 0.18 2.78 -8.77
CA ARG A 26 -1.10 3.26 -9.29
C ARG A 26 -1.65 2.35 -10.37
N GLU A 27 -0.82 1.89 -11.30
CA GLU A 27 -1.22 0.94 -12.34
C GLU A 27 -1.64 -0.41 -11.74
N LYS A 28 -0.85 -0.97 -10.81
CA LYS A 28 -1.18 -2.23 -10.15
C LYS A 28 -2.32 -2.12 -9.16
N LEU A 29 -2.45 -1.02 -8.42
CA LEU A 29 -3.60 -0.76 -7.54
C LEU A 29 -4.86 -0.55 -8.38
N GLY A 30 -4.76 0.18 -9.49
CA GLY A 30 -5.83 0.33 -10.47
C GLY A 30 -6.23 -1.01 -11.07
N ALA A 31 -5.27 -1.85 -11.47
CA ALA A 31 -5.50 -3.19 -11.96
C ALA A 31 -6.11 -4.11 -10.89
N LYS A 32 -5.63 -4.07 -9.64
CA LYS A 32 -6.21 -4.81 -8.51
C LYS A 32 -7.63 -4.35 -8.18
N LYS A 33 -7.91 -3.05 -8.28
CA LYS A 33 -9.27 -2.49 -8.15
C LYS A 33 -10.18 -3.00 -9.27
N LYS A 34 -9.71 -2.98 -10.53
CA LYS A 34 -10.44 -3.52 -11.69
C LYS A 34 -10.69 -5.03 -11.55
N LEU A 35 -9.71 -5.79 -11.05
CA LEU A 35 -9.83 -7.23 -10.83
C LEU A 35 -10.76 -7.56 -9.65
N LYS A 36 -10.73 -6.80 -8.55
CA LYS A 36 -11.63 -6.96 -7.39
C LYS A 36 -13.06 -6.49 -7.66
N ALA A 37 -13.28 -5.57 -8.59
CA ALA A 37 -14.61 -5.09 -8.95
C ALA A 37 -15.49 -6.19 -9.58
N ARG A 38 -14.89 -7.20 -10.22
CA ARG A 38 -15.62 -8.30 -10.87
C ARG A 38 -16.16 -9.38 -9.91
N PRO A 39 -15.43 -9.83 -8.87
CA PRO A 39 -15.94 -10.81 -7.91
C PRO A 39 -16.33 -10.25 -6.52
N TYR A 40 -15.98 -9.02 -6.15
CA TYR A 40 -16.26 -8.45 -4.82
C TYR A 40 -16.90 -7.05 -4.88
N PRO A 41 -18.21 -6.96 -5.19
CA PRO A 41 -18.92 -5.68 -5.30
C PRO A 41 -18.98 -4.85 -4.00
N HIS A 42 -18.69 -5.46 -2.83
CA HIS A 42 -18.75 -4.77 -1.52
C HIS A 42 -17.37 -4.49 -0.89
N TYR A 43 -16.25 -4.75 -1.60
CA TYR A 43 -14.92 -4.53 -1.03
C TYR A 43 -14.56 -3.04 -0.99
N VAL A 44 -14.84 -2.40 0.14
CA VAL A 44 -14.38 -1.04 0.46
C VAL A 44 -13.17 -1.16 1.38
N TYR A 45 -12.03 -0.56 0.98
CA TYR A 45 -10.91 -0.39 1.90
C TYR A 45 -11.35 0.57 3.01
N ARG A 46 -11.68 -0.01 4.16
CA ARG A 46 -11.99 0.73 5.38
C ARG A 46 -10.81 0.53 6.32
N PRO A 47 -9.87 1.48 6.38
CA PRO A 47 -8.77 1.37 7.33
C PRO A 47 -9.39 1.28 8.74
N GLY A 48 -9.19 0.13 9.39
CA GLY A 48 -9.59 -0.06 10.77
C GLY A 48 -8.82 0.93 11.62
N ARG A 49 -9.53 1.79 12.37
CA ARG A 49 -8.88 2.54 13.44
C ARG A 49 -8.46 1.50 14.47
N PHE A 50 -7.21 1.06 14.43
CA PHE A 50 -6.63 0.37 15.57
C PHE A 50 -6.67 1.41 16.70
N ARG A 51 -7.68 1.34 17.56
CA ARG A 51 -7.62 2.01 18.86
C ARG A 51 -6.44 1.35 19.56
N ASN A 52 -5.40 2.12 19.78
CA ASN A 52 -4.26 1.75 20.62
C ASN A 52 -4.84 1.12 21.90
N LYS A 53 -4.25 0.02 22.38
CA LYS A 53 -4.65 -0.72 23.59
C LYS A 53 -4.36 0.07 24.87
N GLU A 54 -4.67 1.35 24.89
CA GLU A 54 -4.67 2.23 26.05
C GLU A 54 -6.03 2.92 26.09
N GLY A 55 -7.05 2.12 26.40
CA GLY A 55 -8.27 2.63 26.98
C GLY A 55 -7.97 2.99 28.43
N ARG A 56 -8.07 4.29 28.76
CA ARG A 56 -8.52 4.67 30.08
C ARG A 56 -10.02 4.42 30.16
#